data_AF-A0AAU4GM89-F1
#
_entry.id   AF-A0AAU4GM89-F1
#
_cell.length_a   1.000
_cell.length_b   1.000
_cell.length_c   1.000
_cell.angle_alpha   90.00
_cell.angle_beta   90.00
_cell.angle_gamma   90.00
#
_symmetry.space_group_name_H-M   'P 1'
#
loop_
_entity.id
_entity.type
_entity.pdbx_description
1 polymer ?
#
loop_
_entity_poly.entity_id
_entity_poly.type
_entity_poly.pdbx_seq_one_letter_code
_entity_poly.pdbx_strand_id
1 'polypeptide(L)'
;MTAGTYRVLPAEVSSIVQNVEGIGASALSATRDLETLVIDALSFAGIGSGVAAANSTLQSNLGSALGKFVSLLGEVNNKVQTAARGYTDADSAVAEGFGGGTQTAQAATPPAGGGAAAPAAAPTQLDSRVVDSIMQSEGATGEQGGVPEAYGFRQNMHNGYDQIMAARQQYGLGSPEEHAVVANLMTNNARQAGALNFTDPGTQAAVMSGAHMRGASGVRAILNHMGGADIVQSARTLDPGAVQQIQGLTPQQFQQQFHDARIEYDHQVYGGTTTTQGGHTANWWDRYGNGLTQRYDREQQEFLGFSQPQQ
;
A
#
# COMPACT_ATOMS: atom_id res chain seq x y z
N MET A 1 -46.23 17.06 17.36
CA MET A 1 -45.34 15.89 17.21
C MET A 1 -44.14 16.35 16.40
N THR A 2 -43.03 16.63 17.05
CA THR A 2 -41.78 17.09 16.43
C THR A 2 -41.11 15.88 15.81
N ALA A 3 -41.04 15.83 14.48
CA ALA A 3 -40.29 14.81 13.76
C ALA A 3 -38.80 14.96 14.13
N GLY A 4 -38.25 13.97 14.83
CA GLY A 4 -36.84 13.91 15.11
C GLY A 4 -36.09 13.78 13.80
N THR A 5 -35.29 14.79 13.46
CA THR A 5 -34.37 14.74 12.32
C THR A 5 -33.32 13.67 12.59
N TYR A 6 -33.47 12.51 11.97
CA TYR A 6 -32.44 11.49 11.90
C TYR A 6 -31.40 11.99 10.90
N ARG A 7 -30.33 12.61 11.40
CA ARG A 7 -29.21 13.10 10.60
C ARG A 7 -28.01 12.22 10.94
N VAL A 8 -27.67 11.30 10.04
CA VAL A 8 -26.41 10.55 10.13
C VAL A 8 -25.34 11.50 9.61
N LEU A 9 -24.36 11.92 10.42
CA LEU A 9 -23.31 12.79 9.90
C LEU A 9 -22.29 11.90 9.14
N PRO A 10 -21.91 12.28 7.91
CA PRO A 10 -20.95 11.52 7.09
C PRO A 10 -19.62 11.26 7.81
N ALA A 11 -19.24 12.14 8.74
CA ALA A 11 -18.03 12.03 9.56
C ALA A 11 -18.06 10.81 10.50
N GLU A 12 -19.19 10.47 11.12
CA GLU A 12 -19.26 9.30 12.01
C GLU A 12 -19.25 7.98 11.22
N VAL A 13 -19.88 7.94 10.04
CA VAL A 13 -19.84 6.77 9.16
C VAL A 13 -18.44 6.57 8.59
N SER A 14 -17.77 7.65 8.18
CA SER A 14 -16.38 7.62 7.73
C SER A 14 -15.42 7.19 8.85
N SER A 15 -15.67 7.62 10.09
CA SER A 15 -14.93 7.19 11.28
C SER A 15 -15.09 5.69 11.57
N ILE A 16 -16.30 5.14 11.43
CA ILE A 16 -16.54 3.69 11.60
C ILE A 16 -15.81 2.89 10.52
N VAL A 17 -15.85 3.36 9.26
CA VAL A 17 -15.08 2.75 8.15
C VAL A 17 -13.58 2.79 8.46
N GLN A 18 -13.04 3.93 8.86
CA GLN A 18 -11.62 4.07 9.22
C GLN A 18 -11.20 3.21 10.42
N ASN A 19 -12.07 3.05 11.43
CA ASN A 19 -11.79 2.21 12.59
C ASN A 19 -11.82 0.71 12.23
N VAL A 20 -12.76 0.27 11.40
CA VAL A 20 -12.83 -1.12 10.91
C VAL A 20 -11.65 -1.42 9.97
N GLU A 21 -11.28 -0.47 9.12
CA GLU A 21 -10.07 -0.55 8.27
C GLU A 21 -8.79 -0.58 9.09
N GLY A 22 -8.72 0.19 10.19
CA GLY A 22 -7.60 0.18 11.14
C GLY A 22 -7.44 -1.17 11.87
N ILE A 23 -8.56 -1.82 12.23
CA ILE A 23 -8.56 -3.17 12.82
C ILE A 23 -8.08 -4.20 11.78
N GLY A 24 -8.55 -4.11 10.53
CA GLY A 24 -8.11 -4.98 9.45
C GLY A 24 -6.62 -4.84 9.12
N ALA A 25 -6.13 -3.61 9.01
CA ALA A 25 -4.72 -3.31 8.77
C ALA A 25 -3.82 -3.79 9.93
N SER A 26 -4.33 -3.71 11.15
CA SER A 26 -3.64 -4.21 12.34
C SER A 26 -3.54 -5.73 12.40
N ALA A 27 -4.60 -6.43 12.00
CA ALA A 27 -4.60 -7.89 11.92
C ALA A 27 -3.69 -8.42 10.80
N LEU A 28 -3.66 -7.73 9.65
CA LEU A 28 -2.74 -8.02 8.54
C LEU A 28 -1.28 -7.76 8.90
N SER A 29 -0.99 -6.64 9.58
CA SER A 29 0.36 -6.35 10.09
C SER A 29 0.78 -7.42 11.09
N ALA A 30 -0.06 -7.76 12.07
CA ALA A 30 0.23 -8.82 13.02
C ALA A 30 0.45 -10.18 12.35
N THR A 31 -0.24 -10.47 11.24
CA THR A 31 -0.04 -11.69 10.44
C THR A 31 1.32 -11.70 9.75
N ARG A 32 1.70 -10.60 9.09
CA ARG A 32 3.01 -10.48 8.44
C ARG A 32 4.17 -10.38 9.45
N ASP A 33 3.92 -9.76 10.60
CA ASP A 33 4.88 -9.68 11.71
C ASP A 33 5.05 -11.07 12.34
N LEU A 34 3.99 -11.89 12.40
CA LEU A 34 4.08 -13.32 12.75
C LEU A 34 4.84 -14.11 11.68
N GLU A 35 4.63 -13.87 10.38
CA GLU A 35 5.37 -14.49 9.27
C GLU A 35 6.87 -14.10 9.23
N THR A 36 7.23 -12.91 9.72
CA THR A 36 8.63 -12.47 9.84
C THR A 36 9.28 -12.90 11.16
N LEU A 37 8.48 -13.16 12.20
CA LEU A 37 8.93 -13.87 13.41
C LEU A 37 9.15 -15.37 13.19
N VAL A 38 8.69 -15.92 12.05
CA VAL A 38 8.95 -17.31 11.66
C VAL A 38 10.43 -17.45 11.34
N ILE A 39 11.15 -17.89 12.36
CA ILE A 39 12.51 -18.40 12.30
C ILE A 39 12.60 -19.41 11.14
N ASP A 40 13.54 -19.13 10.24
CA ASP A 40 13.94 -19.90 9.07
C ASP A 40 13.78 -21.41 9.31
N ALA A 41 13.03 -22.11 8.46
CA ALA A 41 12.85 -23.56 8.55
C ALA A 41 14.19 -24.31 8.51
N LEU A 42 15.25 -23.68 7.98
CA LEU A 42 16.62 -24.17 8.04
C LEU A 42 17.22 -24.19 9.46
N SER A 43 16.70 -23.37 10.39
CA SER A 43 17.09 -23.37 11.81
C SER A 43 16.61 -24.62 12.56
N PHE A 44 15.51 -25.24 12.11
CA PHE A 44 14.93 -26.44 12.72
C PHE A 44 15.39 -27.74 12.05
N ALA A 45 16.02 -27.66 10.87
CA ALA A 45 16.65 -28.82 10.24
C ALA A 45 17.75 -29.45 11.14
N GLY A 46 18.37 -28.66 12.02
CA GLY A 46 19.32 -29.14 13.03
C GLY A 46 18.68 -29.84 14.26
N ILE A 47 17.36 -29.76 14.44
CA ILE A 47 16.64 -30.28 15.63
C ILE A 47 15.91 -31.61 15.31
N GLY A 48 15.59 -31.87 14.04
CA GLY A 48 15.04 -33.15 13.55
C GLY A 48 13.84 -32.99 12.61
N SER A 49 13.73 -33.90 11.63
CA SER A 49 12.75 -33.82 10.53
C SER A 49 11.28 -33.79 10.97
N GLY A 50 10.93 -34.43 12.09
CA GLY A 50 9.58 -34.40 12.65
C GLY A 50 9.16 -33.03 13.20
N VAL A 51 10.11 -32.27 13.78
CA VAL A 51 9.86 -30.92 14.32
C VAL A 51 9.75 -29.91 13.18
N ALA A 52 10.58 -30.03 12.14
CA ALA A 52 10.49 -29.20 10.94
C ALA A 52 9.15 -29.40 10.20
N ALA A 53 8.68 -30.64 10.06
CA ALA A 53 7.39 -30.95 9.42
C ALA A 53 6.20 -30.44 10.24
N ALA A 54 6.23 -30.59 11.57
CA ALA A 54 5.19 -30.07 12.45
C ALA A 54 5.14 -28.53 12.42
N ASN A 55 6.29 -27.86 12.41
CA ASN A 55 6.40 -26.40 12.30
C ASN A 55 5.84 -25.90 10.96
N SER A 56 6.22 -26.53 9.84
CA SER A 56 5.70 -26.19 8.51
C SER A 56 4.17 -26.38 8.41
N THR A 57 3.63 -27.43 9.03
CA THR A 57 2.18 -27.69 9.07
C THR A 57 1.44 -26.65 9.91
N LEU A 58 1.97 -26.28 11.08
CA LEU A 58 1.42 -25.22 11.91
C LEU A 58 1.44 -23.86 11.21
N GLN A 59 2.53 -23.54 10.51
CA GLN A 59 2.68 -22.33 9.70
C GLN A 59 1.67 -22.26 8.56
N SER A 60 1.51 -23.35 7.81
CA SER A 60 0.52 -23.44 6.72
C SER A 60 -0.91 -23.26 7.23
N ASN A 61 -1.24 -23.88 8.36
CA ASN A 61 -2.55 -23.74 8.98
C ASN A 61 -2.82 -22.33 9.53
N LEU A 62 -1.81 -21.69 10.14
CA LEU A 62 -1.89 -20.30 10.60
C LEU A 62 -2.04 -19.33 9.43
N GLY A 63 -1.21 -19.45 8.39
CA GLY A 63 -1.31 -18.64 7.17
C GLY A 63 -2.65 -18.80 6.46
N SER A 64 -3.17 -20.03 6.36
CA SER A 64 -4.49 -20.30 5.77
C SER A 64 -5.65 -19.72 6.59
N ALA A 65 -5.62 -19.86 7.91
CA ALA A 65 -6.64 -19.30 8.79
C ALA A 65 -6.62 -17.77 8.78
N LEU A 66 -5.45 -17.17 8.77
CA LEU A 66 -5.27 -15.72 8.71
C LEU A 66 -5.65 -15.17 7.33
N GLY A 67 -5.30 -15.85 6.24
CA GLY A 67 -5.75 -15.50 4.89
C GLY A 67 -7.28 -15.51 4.75
N LYS A 68 -7.95 -16.52 5.34
CA LYS A 68 -9.43 -16.57 5.40
C LYS A 68 -10.02 -15.44 6.22
N PHE A 69 -9.39 -15.09 7.35
CA PHE A 69 -9.81 -13.98 8.19
C PHE A 69 -9.65 -12.62 7.48
N VAL A 70 -8.56 -12.43 6.75
CA VAL A 70 -8.33 -11.23 5.92
C VAL A 70 -9.36 -11.12 4.80
N SER A 71 -9.66 -12.24 4.13
CA SER A 71 -10.70 -12.28 3.09
C SER A 71 -12.07 -11.89 3.67
N LEU A 72 -12.42 -12.41 4.85
CA LEU A 72 -13.65 -12.06 5.56
C LEU A 72 -13.68 -10.57 5.94
N LEU A 73 -12.57 -10.00 6.40
CA LEU A 73 -12.47 -8.57 6.70
C LEU A 73 -12.61 -7.72 5.43
N GLY A 74 -12.06 -8.16 4.30
CA GLY A 74 -12.26 -7.53 2.99
C GLY A 74 -13.73 -7.55 2.56
N GLU A 75 -14.42 -8.68 2.73
CA GLU A 75 -15.87 -8.78 2.46
C GLU A 75 -16.70 -7.87 3.37
N VAL A 76 -16.38 -7.82 4.67
CA VAL A 76 -17.06 -6.93 5.61
C VAL A 76 -16.82 -5.47 5.22
N ASN A 77 -15.59 -5.08 4.86
CA ASN A 77 -15.30 -3.72 4.46
C ASN A 77 -16.05 -3.32 3.17
N ASN A 78 -16.08 -4.21 2.17
CA ASN A 78 -16.87 -3.98 0.96
C ASN A 78 -18.36 -3.80 1.28
N LYS A 79 -18.95 -4.63 2.17
CA LYS A 79 -20.34 -4.48 2.59
C LYS A 79 -20.60 -3.17 3.34
N VAL A 80 -19.67 -2.72 4.18
CA VAL A 80 -19.77 -1.44 4.88
C VAL A 80 -19.67 -0.27 3.90
N GLN A 81 -18.75 -0.32 2.92
CA GLN A 81 -18.65 0.69 1.87
C GLN A 81 -19.91 0.75 1.00
N THR A 82 -20.46 -0.40 0.62
CA THR A 82 -21.74 -0.47 -0.11
C THR A 82 -22.87 0.14 0.73
N ALA A 83 -22.95 -0.16 2.02
CA ALA A 83 -23.95 0.43 2.90
C ALA A 83 -23.78 1.95 3.05
N ALA A 84 -22.55 2.43 3.20
CA ALA A 84 -22.25 3.86 3.31
C ALA A 84 -22.63 4.63 2.03
N ARG A 85 -22.32 4.07 0.85
CA ARG A 85 -22.76 4.63 -0.44
C ARG A 85 -24.28 4.64 -0.56
N GLY A 86 -24.94 3.56 -0.16
CA GLY A 86 -26.41 3.48 -0.14
C GLY A 86 -27.06 4.55 0.75
N TYR A 87 -26.44 4.92 1.88
CA TYR A 87 -26.90 6.02 2.71
C TYR A 87 -26.70 7.39 2.03
N THR A 88 -25.56 7.63 1.39
CA THR A 88 -25.30 8.87 0.64
C THR A 88 -26.26 9.04 -0.53
N ASP A 89 -26.55 7.95 -1.25
CA ASP A 89 -27.48 7.95 -2.39
C ASP A 89 -28.93 8.22 -1.92
N ALA A 90 -29.34 7.62 -0.80
CA ALA A 90 -30.64 7.87 -0.20
C ALA A 90 -30.80 9.32 0.30
N ASP A 91 -29.74 9.90 0.90
CA ASP A 91 -29.74 11.30 1.35
C ASP A 91 -29.81 12.27 0.16
N SER A 92 -29.07 11.97 -0.92
CA SER A 92 -29.10 12.76 -2.15
C SER A 92 -30.48 12.72 -2.82
N ALA A 93 -31.11 11.54 -2.89
CA ALA A 93 -32.45 11.39 -3.44
C ALA A 93 -33.52 12.13 -2.61
N VAL A 94 -33.36 12.18 -1.29
CA VAL A 94 -34.24 12.96 -0.39
C VAL A 94 -34.00 14.46 -0.59
N ALA A 95 -32.75 14.92 -0.72
CA ALA A 95 -32.40 16.31 -0.98
C ALA A 95 -32.95 16.81 -2.32
N GLU A 96 -32.89 15.98 -3.37
CA GLU A 96 -33.51 16.27 -4.67
C GLU A 96 -35.04 16.36 -4.56
N GLY A 97 -35.67 15.49 -3.76
CA GLY A 97 -37.12 15.49 -3.49
C GLY A 97 -37.65 16.70 -2.72
N PHE A 98 -36.80 17.45 -2.01
CA PHE A 98 -37.16 18.67 -1.28
C PHE A 98 -36.85 19.99 -2.03
N GLY A 99 -36.44 19.93 -3.31
CA GLY A 99 -36.45 21.11 -4.20
C GLY A 99 -35.11 21.50 -4.88
N GLY A 100 -34.21 20.56 -5.14
CA GLY A 100 -32.90 20.81 -5.79
C GLY A 100 -32.94 21.03 -7.31
N GLY A 101 -33.92 21.76 -7.85
CA GLY A 101 -34.04 22.03 -9.28
C GLY A 101 -33.43 23.37 -9.71
N THR A 102 -32.31 23.31 -10.46
CA THR A 102 -31.73 24.32 -11.39
C THR A 102 -31.82 25.81 -11.05
N GLN A 103 -30.67 26.45 -10.85
CA GLN A 103 -30.43 27.83 -11.33
C GLN A 103 -28.96 28.02 -11.73
N THR A 104 -28.77 28.26 -13.03
CA THR A 104 -27.56 28.81 -13.64
C THR A 104 -27.21 30.16 -12.99
N ALA A 105 -26.11 30.22 -12.24
CA ALA A 105 -25.51 31.48 -11.80
C ALA A 105 -24.11 31.62 -12.43
N GLN A 106 -24.07 32.54 -13.37
CA GLN A 106 -22.93 33.24 -13.96
C GLN A 106 -21.63 33.24 -13.14
N ALA A 107 -20.54 32.97 -13.84
CA ALA A 107 -19.16 33.13 -13.36
C ALA A 107 -18.92 34.51 -12.74
N ALA A 108 -18.61 34.53 -11.45
CA ALA A 108 -17.97 35.65 -10.78
C ALA A 108 -16.53 35.25 -10.47
N THR A 109 -15.59 35.99 -11.06
CA THR A 109 -14.14 35.86 -10.85
C THR A 109 -13.81 36.13 -9.38
N PRO A 110 -13.12 35.24 -8.65
CA PRO A 110 -12.64 35.56 -7.31
C PRO A 110 -11.39 36.45 -7.38
N PRO A 111 -11.22 37.40 -6.46
CA PRO A 111 -10.00 38.19 -6.37
C PRO A 111 -8.83 37.30 -5.89
N ALA A 112 -7.64 37.58 -6.42
CA ALA A 112 -6.39 36.97 -6.00
C ALA A 112 -6.12 37.30 -4.52
N GLY A 113 -6.22 36.29 -3.66
CA GLY A 113 -5.82 36.34 -2.26
C GLY A 113 -5.25 34.97 -1.88
N GLY A 114 -3.97 34.94 -1.48
CA GLY A 114 -3.28 33.73 -1.07
C GLY A 114 -3.94 33.09 0.15
N GLY A 115 -4.79 32.10 -0.09
CA GLY A 115 -5.29 31.16 0.91
C GLY A 115 -4.71 29.79 0.58
N ALA A 116 -4.13 29.11 1.57
CA ALA A 116 -3.68 27.74 1.45
C ALA A 116 -4.78 26.90 0.80
N ALA A 117 -4.45 26.23 -0.30
CA ALA A 117 -5.36 25.34 -0.99
C ALA A 117 -5.90 24.32 0.01
N ALA A 118 -7.23 24.13 0.03
CA ALA A 118 -7.82 23.03 0.76
C ALA A 118 -7.11 21.73 0.35
N PRO A 119 -6.74 20.84 1.29
CA PRO A 119 -6.03 19.62 0.95
C PRO A 119 -6.83 18.86 -0.09
N ALA A 120 -6.19 18.52 -1.21
CA ALA A 120 -6.79 17.70 -2.23
C ALA A 120 -7.30 16.40 -1.58
N ALA A 121 -8.51 15.97 -1.93
CA ALA A 121 -9.07 14.75 -1.38
C ALA A 121 -8.11 13.58 -1.65
N ALA A 122 -7.87 12.76 -0.62
CA ALA A 122 -6.98 11.61 -0.74
C ALA A 122 -7.43 10.69 -1.89
N PRO A 123 -6.51 10.24 -2.76
CA PRO A 123 -6.86 9.38 -3.88
C PRO A 123 -7.46 8.04 -3.41
N THR A 124 -8.49 7.59 -4.10
CA THR A 124 -9.16 6.31 -3.81
C THR A 124 -8.49 5.13 -4.53
N GLN A 125 -7.72 5.40 -5.58
CA GLN A 125 -6.99 4.46 -6.41
C GLN A 125 -5.55 4.91 -6.63
N LEU A 126 -4.65 3.94 -6.85
CA LEU A 126 -3.29 4.21 -7.30
C LEU A 126 -3.34 4.80 -8.72
N ASP A 127 -2.50 5.79 -9.02
CA ASP A 127 -2.43 6.37 -10.38
C ASP A 127 -2.13 5.26 -11.40
N SER A 128 -2.90 5.24 -12.49
CA SER A 128 -2.82 4.16 -13.48
C SER A 128 -1.46 4.07 -14.15
N ARG A 129 -0.72 5.18 -14.27
CA ARG A 129 0.64 5.18 -14.83
C ARG A 129 1.62 4.43 -13.94
N VAL A 130 1.40 4.49 -12.63
CA VAL A 130 2.19 3.73 -11.65
C VAL A 130 1.84 2.25 -11.75
N VAL A 131 0.55 1.91 -11.87
CA VAL A 131 0.11 0.52 -12.12
C VAL A 131 0.77 -0.03 -13.38
N ASP A 132 0.69 0.69 -14.49
CA ASP A 132 1.24 0.29 -15.78
C ASP A 132 2.76 0.09 -15.70
N SER A 133 3.47 1.02 -15.07
CA SER A 133 4.91 0.93 -14.86
C SER A 133 5.30 -0.29 -14.06
N ILE A 134 4.62 -0.58 -12.94
CA ILE A 134 4.90 -1.77 -12.11
C ILE A 134 4.57 -3.05 -12.90
N MET A 135 3.43 -3.09 -13.60
CA MET A 135 3.08 -4.24 -14.43
C MET A 135 4.12 -4.50 -15.53
N GLN A 136 4.66 -3.45 -16.14
CA GLN A 136 5.71 -3.54 -17.13
C GLN A 136 7.04 -4.02 -16.53
N SER A 137 7.43 -3.52 -15.36
CA SER A 137 8.71 -3.86 -14.73
C SER A 137 8.73 -5.27 -14.13
N GLU A 138 7.63 -5.68 -13.50
CA GLU A 138 7.50 -7.00 -12.88
C GLU A 138 7.20 -8.09 -13.92
N GLY A 139 6.56 -7.72 -15.03
CA GLY A 139 6.24 -8.62 -16.13
C GLY A 139 5.00 -9.49 -15.86
N ALA A 140 4.40 -9.96 -16.96
CA ALA A 140 3.15 -10.74 -16.90
C ALA A 140 3.34 -12.18 -16.41
N THR A 141 4.56 -12.69 -16.44
CA THR A 141 4.92 -14.04 -16.03
C THR A 141 6.34 -14.06 -15.48
N GLY A 142 6.56 -14.77 -14.38
CA GLY A 142 7.88 -14.97 -13.80
C GLY A 142 7.91 -16.18 -12.87
N GLU A 143 9.11 -16.46 -12.37
CA GLU A 143 9.33 -17.42 -11.31
C GLU A 143 10.35 -16.83 -10.32
N GLN A 144 9.99 -16.78 -9.04
CA GLN A 144 10.88 -16.33 -7.98
C GLN A 144 11.03 -17.42 -6.92
N GLY A 145 12.23 -18.01 -6.84
CA GLY A 145 12.54 -19.05 -5.87
C GLY A 145 11.72 -20.33 -6.06
N GLY A 146 11.42 -20.73 -7.30
CA GLY A 146 10.57 -21.90 -7.58
C GLY A 146 9.06 -21.60 -7.58
N VAL A 147 8.65 -20.36 -7.30
CA VAL A 147 7.25 -19.99 -7.17
C VAL A 147 6.80 -19.15 -8.38
N PRO A 148 5.73 -19.56 -9.07
CA PRO A 148 5.13 -18.76 -10.14
C PRO A 148 4.68 -17.38 -9.66
N GLU A 149 4.86 -16.39 -10.54
CA GLU A 149 4.56 -14.99 -10.28
C GLU A 149 3.92 -14.31 -11.50
N ALA A 150 3.05 -13.35 -11.24
CA ALA A 150 2.54 -12.41 -12.24
C ALA A 150 2.49 -11.00 -11.63
N TYR A 151 3.14 -10.04 -12.27
CA TYR A 151 3.14 -8.62 -11.87
C TYR A 151 3.57 -8.38 -10.40
N GLY A 152 4.52 -9.17 -9.89
CA GLY A 152 4.98 -9.08 -8.50
C GLY A 152 4.12 -9.86 -7.49
N PHE A 153 3.05 -10.52 -7.94
CA PHE A 153 2.17 -11.34 -7.10
C PHE A 153 2.55 -12.81 -7.21
N ARG A 154 2.95 -13.44 -6.09
CA ARG A 154 3.43 -14.83 -6.06
C ARG A 154 2.33 -15.79 -5.63
N GLN A 155 2.27 -16.96 -6.25
CA GLN A 155 1.22 -17.96 -6.02
C GLN A 155 1.07 -18.36 -4.54
N ASN A 156 2.18 -18.60 -3.84
CA ASN A 156 2.16 -19.08 -2.46
C ASN A 156 1.92 -17.98 -1.40
N MET A 157 1.91 -16.70 -1.81
CA MET A 157 1.71 -15.58 -0.88
C MET A 157 0.25 -15.22 -0.69
N HIS A 158 -0.68 -15.89 -1.41
CA HIS A 158 -2.11 -15.60 -1.40
C HIS A 158 -2.45 -14.10 -1.53
N ASN A 159 -1.61 -13.36 -2.25
CA ASN A 159 -1.64 -11.91 -2.29
C ASN A 159 -2.44 -11.36 -3.49
N GLY A 160 -3.13 -12.23 -4.22
CA GLY A 160 -3.94 -11.87 -5.40
C GLY A 160 -3.58 -12.62 -6.68
N TYR A 161 -2.50 -13.40 -6.68
CA TYR A 161 -2.08 -14.19 -7.86
C TYR A 161 -3.23 -15.01 -8.48
N ASP A 162 -4.00 -15.73 -7.66
CA ASP A 162 -5.11 -16.55 -8.15
C ASP A 162 -6.22 -15.72 -8.84
N GLN A 163 -6.45 -14.48 -8.38
CA GLN A 163 -7.43 -13.57 -9.00
C GLN A 163 -6.95 -13.10 -10.37
N ILE A 164 -5.65 -12.79 -10.49
CA ILE A 164 -5.03 -12.43 -11.76
C ILE A 164 -5.11 -13.61 -12.73
N MET A 165 -4.78 -14.82 -12.28
CA MET A 165 -4.85 -16.02 -13.12
C MET A 165 -6.28 -16.35 -13.55
N ALA A 166 -7.27 -16.16 -12.67
CA ALA A 166 -8.68 -16.34 -13.01
C ALA A 166 -9.14 -15.33 -14.08
N ALA A 167 -8.80 -14.05 -13.92
CA ALA A 167 -9.10 -13.02 -14.92
C ALA A 167 -8.42 -13.32 -16.25
N ARG A 168 -7.14 -13.70 -16.22
CA ARG A 168 -6.37 -14.11 -17.40
C ARG A 168 -7.00 -15.29 -18.12
N GLN A 169 -7.45 -16.30 -17.38
CA GLN A 169 -8.08 -17.49 -17.96
C GLN A 169 -9.42 -17.15 -18.63
N GLN A 170 -10.18 -16.20 -18.06
CA GLN A 170 -11.49 -15.82 -18.55
C GLN A 170 -11.46 -14.81 -19.70
N TYR A 171 -10.58 -13.81 -19.62
CA TYR A 171 -10.58 -12.63 -20.50
C TYR A 171 -9.32 -12.52 -21.38
N GLY A 172 -8.28 -13.30 -21.10
CA GLY A 172 -7.01 -13.30 -21.81
C GLY A 172 -5.94 -12.42 -21.15
N LEU A 173 -4.68 -12.74 -21.45
CA LEU A 173 -3.51 -12.01 -20.96
C LEU A 173 -3.45 -10.61 -21.58
N GLY A 174 -3.26 -9.59 -20.73
CA GLY A 174 -3.23 -8.18 -21.11
C GLY A 174 -4.61 -7.57 -21.36
N SER A 175 -5.69 -8.28 -21.01
CA SER A 175 -7.05 -7.74 -21.12
C SER A 175 -7.28 -6.56 -20.16
N PRO A 176 -8.18 -5.62 -20.49
CA PRO A 176 -8.59 -4.56 -19.56
C PRO A 176 -9.12 -5.10 -18.22
N GLU A 177 -9.75 -6.28 -18.23
CA GLU A 177 -10.27 -6.94 -17.04
C GLU A 177 -9.14 -7.50 -16.14
N GLU A 178 -8.12 -8.14 -16.72
CA GLU A 178 -6.93 -8.55 -15.97
C GLU A 178 -6.24 -7.32 -15.37
N HIS A 179 -6.07 -6.26 -16.18
CA HIS A 179 -5.48 -5.01 -15.73
C HIS A 179 -6.25 -4.41 -14.55
N ALA A 180 -7.58 -4.34 -14.62
CA ALA A 180 -8.42 -3.84 -13.54
C ALA A 180 -8.27 -4.65 -12.24
N VAL A 181 -8.12 -5.98 -12.33
CA VAL A 181 -7.84 -6.83 -11.16
C VAL A 181 -6.48 -6.47 -10.56
N VAL A 182 -5.44 -6.35 -11.37
CA VAL A 182 -4.10 -5.98 -10.91
C VAL A 182 -4.10 -4.58 -10.28
N ALA A 183 -4.74 -3.60 -10.92
CA ALA A 183 -4.86 -2.23 -10.42
C ALA A 183 -5.55 -2.18 -9.04
N ASN A 184 -6.59 -2.98 -8.83
CA ASN A 184 -7.29 -3.07 -7.55
C ASN A 184 -6.40 -3.70 -6.46
N LEU A 185 -5.67 -4.77 -6.80
CA LEU A 185 -4.73 -5.41 -5.87
C LEU A 185 -3.58 -4.46 -5.48
N MET A 186 -2.99 -3.77 -6.46
CA MET A 186 -1.94 -2.77 -6.23
C MET A 186 -2.47 -1.57 -5.43
N THR A 187 -3.70 -1.12 -5.69
CA THR A 187 -4.36 -0.06 -4.90
C THR A 187 -4.52 -0.47 -3.43
N ASN A 188 -4.84 -1.73 -3.16
CA ASN A 188 -4.93 -2.22 -1.78
C ASN A 188 -3.56 -2.23 -1.09
N ASN A 189 -2.50 -2.62 -1.81
CA ASN A 189 -1.12 -2.54 -1.31
C ASN A 189 -0.70 -1.08 -1.08
N ALA A 190 -1.04 -0.17 -2.00
CA ALA A 190 -0.80 1.26 -1.90
C ALA A 190 -1.46 1.88 -0.67
N ARG A 191 -2.70 1.46 -0.37
CA ARG A 191 -3.42 1.88 0.83
C ARG A 191 -2.70 1.44 2.10
N GLN A 192 -2.26 0.18 2.16
CA GLN A 192 -1.53 -0.35 3.33
C GLN A 192 -0.18 0.35 3.54
N ALA A 193 0.54 0.64 2.46
CA ALA A 193 1.82 1.33 2.46
C ALA A 193 1.69 2.84 2.78
N GLY A 194 0.48 3.40 2.67
CA GLY A 194 0.22 4.82 2.87
C GLY A 194 0.43 5.69 1.62
N ALA A 195 0.66 5.09 0.45
CA ALA A 195 0.83 5.81 -0.82
C ALA A 195 -0.41 6.63 -1.20
N LEU A 196 -1.61 6.15 -0.84
CA LEU A 196 -2.88 6.84 -1.11
C LEU A 196 -3.11 8.09 -0.25
N ASN A 197 -2.16 8.47 0.61
CA ASN A 197 -2.18 9.78 1.28
C ASN A 197 -1.61 10.90 0.38
N PHE A 198 -1.05 10.55 -0.78
CA PHE A 198 -0.37 11.49 -1.66
C PHE A 198 -1.00 11.43 -3.05
N THR A 199 -1.31 12.60 -3.61
CA THR A 199 -1.86 12.73 -4.97
C THR A 199 -0.79 12.69 -6.05
N ASP A 200 0.47 12.97 -5.71
CA ASP A 200 1.58 12.98 -6.66
C ASP A 200 1.97 11.54 -7.08
N PRO A 201 1.93 11.21 -8.38
CA PRO A 201 2.15 9.84 -8.84
C PRO A 201 3.60 9.38 -8.71
N GLY A 202 4.58 10.29 -8.77
CA GLY A 202 5.97 9.96 -8.43
C GLY A 202 6.12 9.55 -6.97
N THR A 203 5.44 10.26 -6.07
CA THR A 203 5.38 9.94 -4.65
C THR A 203 4.73 8.58 -4.42
N GLN A 204 3.60 8.31 -5.09
CA GLN A 204 2.96 7.00 -5.03
C GLN A 204 3.88 5.87 -5.51
N ALA A 205 4.58 6.06 -6.63
CA ALA A 205 5.52 5.08 -7.17
C ALA A 205 6.69 4.79 -6.20
N ALA A 206 7.26 5.84 -5.60
CA ALA A 206 8.34 5.70 -4.63
C ALA A 206 7.89 4.92 -3.39
N VAL A 207 6.72 5.23 -2.83
CA VAL A 207 6.17 4.52 -1.68
C VAL A 207 5.88 3.06 -2.03
N MET A 208 5.37 2.77 -3.23
CA MET A 208 5.14 1.41 -3.71
C MET A 208 6.46 0.62 -3.86
N SER A 209 7.52 1.23 -4.42
CA SER A 209 8.85 0.61 -4.48
C SER A 209 9.41 0.30 -3.09
N GLY A 210 9.30 1.26 -2.16
CA GLY A 210 9.68 1.07 -0.77
C GLY A 210 8.92 -0.09 -0.12
N ALA A 211 7.60 -0.17 -0.35
CA ALA A 211 6.75 -1.23 0.17
C ALA A 211 7.10 -2.61 -0.41
N HIS A 212 7.43 -2.69 -1.70
CA HIS A 212 7.90 -3.94 -2.32
C HIS A 212 9.19 -4.43 -1.64
N MET A 213 10.10 -3.52 -1.33
CA MET A 213 11.41 -3.88 -0.78
C MET A 213 11.45 -4.15 0.71
N ARG A 214 10.63 -3.44 1.49
CA ARG A 214 10.67 -3.43 2.97
C ARG A 214 9.33 -3.75 3.62
N GLY A 215 8.33 -4.08 2.83
CA GLY A 215 6.95 -4.23 3.28
C GLY A 215 6.28 -2.89 3.59
N ALA A 216 4.96 -2.93 3.75
CA ALA A 216 4.17 -1.75 4.09
C ALA A 216 4.59 -1.13 5.44
N SER A 217 5.00 -1.94 6.41
CA SER A 217 5.43 -1.44 7.73
C SER A 217 6.81 -0.77 7.68
N GLY A 218 7.75 -1.29 6.90
CA GLY A 218 9.06 -0.67 6.71
C GLY A 218 8.96 0.67 5.99
N VAL A 219 8.19 0.75 4.89
CA VAL A 219 8.04 2.03 4.18
C VAL A 219 7.32 3.09 5.02
N ARG A 220 6.36 2.71 5.86
CA ARG A 220 5.74 3.64 6.81
C ARG A 220 6.74 4.15 7.85
N ALA A 221 7.68 3.31 8.29
CA ALA A 221 8.75 3.75 9.19
C ALA A 221 9.66 4.79 8.51
N ILE A 222 10.02 4.55 7.24
CA ILE A 222 10.79 5.51 6.43
C ILE A 222 10.04 6.85 6.28
N LEU A 223 8.75 6.81 5.95
CA LEU A 223 7.94 8.02 5.80
C LEU A 223 7.77 8.77 7.14
N ASN A 224 7.57 8.06 8.24
CA ASN A 224 7.53 8.67 9.58
C ASN A 224 8.87 9.31 9.95
N HIS A 225 9.98 8.69 9.57
CA HIS A 225 11.31 9.23 9.79
C HIS A 225 11.54 10.53 9.00
N MET A 226 11.07 10.61 7.75
CA MET A 226 11.05 11.89 7.01
C MET A 226 10.23 12.98 7.75
N GLY A 227 9.19 12.57 8.47
CA GLY A 227 8.40 13.42 9.37
C GLY A 227 9.08 13.78 10.70
N GLY A 228 10.34 13.35 10.91
CA GLY A 228 11.13 13.65 12.11
C GLY A 228 11.08 12.59 13.21
N ALA A 229 10.46 11.43 12.99
CA ALA A 229 10.52 10.32 13.93
C ALA A 229 11.89 9.61 13.89
N ASP A 230 12.23 8.88 14.95
CA ASP A 230 13.39 7.99 14.93
C ASP A 230 13.17 6.82 13.95
N ILE A 231 14.25 6.30 13.38
CA ILE A 231 14.19 5.11 12.54
C ILE A 231 13.85 3.89 13.41
N VAL A 232 12.81 3.17 13.00
CA VAL A 232 12.39 1.90 13.59
C VAL A 232 12.27 0.86 12.49
N GLN A 233 12.44 -0.42 12.82
CA GLN A 233 12.34 -1.52 11.84
C GLN A 233 10.94 -1.66 11.23
N SER A 234 9.88 -1.28 11.95
CA SER A 234 8.52 -1.39 11.44
C SER A 234 7.60 -0.37 12.11
N ALA A 235 6.79 0.32 11.30
CA ALA A 235 5.73 1.18 11.79
C ALA A 235 4.37 0.57 11.46
N ARG A 236 3.48 0.52 12.46
CA ARG A 236 2.11 0.02 12.29
C ARG A 236 1.19 1.02 11.60
N THR A 237 1.47 2.32 11.73
CA THR A 237 0.69 3.41 11.17
C THR A 237 1.61 4.46 10.55
N LEU A 238 1.08 5.18 9.55
CA LEU A 238 1.71 6.39 9.03
C LEU A 238 1.23 7.58 9.87
N ASP A 239 2.16 8.37 10.39
CA ASP A 239 1.88 9.54 11.22
C ASP A 239 1.23 10.64 10.37
N PRO A 240 0.05 11.18 10.75
CA PRO A 240 -0.57 12.28 10.04
C PRO A 240 0.30 13.54 9.91
N GLY A 241 1.15 13.82 10.90
CA GLY A 241 2.12 14.92 10.86
C GLY A 241 3.19 14.70 9.79
N ALA A 242 3.67 13.44 9.65
CA ALA A 242 4.58 13.07 8.57
C ALA A 242 3.92 13.22 7.20
N VAL A 243 2.65 12.81 7.05
CA VAL A 243 1.87 13.02 5.82
C VAL A 243 1.79 14.49 5.47
N GLN A 244 1.40 15.33 6.43
CA GLN A 244 1.25 16.77 6.22
C GLN A 244 2.56 17.43 5.81
N GLN A 245 3.67 17.05 6.46
CA GLN A 245 4.99 17.56 6.10
C GLN A 245 5.38 17.14 4.68
N ILE A 246 5.21 15.85 4.34
CA ILE A 246 5.55 15.31 3.02
C ILE A 246 4.72 15.95 1.92
N GLN A 247 3.42 16.18 2.15
CA GLN A 247 2.55 16.90 1.21
C GLN A 247 3.01 18.34 0.94
N GLY A 248 3.78 18.95 1.85
CA GLY A 248 4.38 20.26 1.67
C GLY A 248 5.66 20.27 0.83
N LEU A 249 6.22 19.11 0.50
CA LEU A 249 7.45 19.00 -0.30
C LEU A 249 7.15 19.12 -1.80
N THR A 250 8.10 19.69 -2.55
CA THR A 250 8.08 19.54 -4.00
C THR A 250 8.41 18.09 -4.38
N PRO A 251 8.05 17.61 -5.59
CA PRO A 251 8.42 16.27 -6.03
C PRO A 251 9.92 15.98 -5.93
N GLN A 252 10.78 16.93 -6.31
CA GLN A 252 12.23 16.80 -6.18
C GLN A 252 12.68 16.65 -4.73
N GLN A 253 12.12 17.46 -3.83
CA GLN A 253 12.43 17.39 -2.40
C GLN A 253 11.97 16.06 -1.80
N PHE A 254 10.76 15.62 -2.12
CA PHE A 254 10.26 14.33 -1.66
C PHE A 254 11.15 13.19 -2.13
N GLN A 255 11.47 13.12 -3.43
CA GLN A 255 12.25 12.01 -3.96
C GLN A 255 13.67 11.98 -3.38
N GLN A 256 14.29 13.14 -3.17
CA GLN A 256 15.59 13.22 -2.49
C GLN A 256 15.50 12.79 -1.02
N GLN A 257 14.56 13.33 -0.26
CA GLN A 257 14.43 12.99 1.16
C GLN A 257 14.05 11.51 1.35
N PHE A 258 13.20 10.95 0.50
CA PHE A 258 12.82 9.56 0.55
C PHE A 258 13.98 8.63 0.15
N HIS A 259 14.76 9.01 -0.86
CA HIS A 259 16.01 8.34 -1.21
C HIS A 259 16.95 8.24 0.00
N ASP A 260 17.24 9.38 0.63
CA ASP A 260 18.18 9.46 1.76
C ASP A 260 17.65 8.68 2.97
N ALA A 261 16.36 8.82 3.27
CA ALA A 261 15.71 8.09 4.37
C ALA A 261 15.71 6.56 4.15
N ARG A 262 15.62 6.06 2.91
CA ARG A 262 15.75 4.63 2.61
C ARG A 262 17.16 4.12 2.88
N ILE A 263 18.18 4.88 2.49
CA ILE A 263 19.59 4.54 2.75
C ILE A 263 19.83 4.48 4.25
N GLU A 264 19.38 5.49 4.99
CA GLU A 264 19.55 5.55 6.44
C GLU A 264 18.81 4.40 7.14
N TYR A 265 17.57 4.13 6.73
CA TYR A 265 16.79 3.00 7.22
C TYR A 265 17.52 1.68 7.00
N ASP A 266 18.04 1.44 5.79
CA ASP A 266 18.75 0.20 5.48
C ASP A 266 20.05 0.06 6.28
N HIS A 267 20.79 1.15 6.46
CA HIS A 267 21.97 1.19 7.31
C HIS A 267 21.65 0.86 8.76
N GLN A 268 20.64 1.50 9.35
CA GLN A 268 20.32 1.33 10.77
C GLN A 268 19.66 -0.01 11.07
N VAL A 269 18.75 -0.48 10.21
CA VAL A 269 17.95 -1.69 10.45
C VAL A 269 18.71 -2.94 10.02
N TYR A 270 19.41 -2.92 8.88
CA TYR A 270 20.09 -4.10 8.34
C TYR A 270 21.60 -3.99 8.31
N GLY A 271 22.17 -2.78 8.32
CA GLY A 271 23.59 -2.59 8.03
C GLY A 271 24.53 -3.23 9.05
N GLY A 272 24.09 -3.47 10.29
CA GLY A 272 24.85 -4.23 11.29
C GLY A 272 24.69 -5.76 11.20
N THR A 273 23.81 -6.25 10.33
CA THR A 273 23.45 -7.67 10.26
C THR A 273 24.36 -8.47 9.33
N THR A 274 24.36 -9.78 9.51
CA THR A 274 25.14 -10.72 8.71
C THR A 274 24.24 -11.39 7.68
N THR A 275 24.71 -11.50 6.44
CA THR A 275 24.06 -12.25 5.36
C THR A 275 24.93 -13.42 4.90
N THR A 276 24.32 -14.50 4.43
CA THR A 276 25.01 -15.65 3.82
C THR A 276 24.47 -15.88 2.41
N GLN A 277 25.35 -15.83 1.41
CA GLN A 277 24.98 -16.10 0.01
C GLN A 277 26.05 -16.99 -0.63
N GLY A 278 25.64 -18.11 -1.21
CA GLY A 278 26.56 -19.05 -1.87
C GLY A 278 27.61 -19.65 -0.92
N GLY A 279 27.29 -19.81 0.37
CA GLY A 279 28.21 -20.32 1.39
C GLY A 279 29.20 -19.29 1.96
N HIS A 280 29.16 -18.04 1.49
CA HIS A 280 29.97 -16.95 2.01
C HIS A 280 29.16 -16.04 2.92
N THR A 281 29.73 -15.74 4.09
CA THR A 281 29.14 -14.86 5.11
C THR A 281 29.78 -13.49 5.00
N ALA A 282 28.96 -12.43 4.97
CA ALA A 282 29.41 -11.04 4.89
C ALA A 282 28.49 -10.12 5.71
N ASN A 283 28.95 -8.91 6.01
CA ASN A 283 28.07 -7.85 6.47
C ASN A 283 27.04 -7.51 5.38
N TRP A 284 25.79 -7.28 5.77
CA TRP A 284 24.69 -7.04 4.83
C TRP A 284 24.89 -5.76 4.02
N TRP A 285 25.32 -4.66 4.65
CA TRP A 285 25.53 -3.39 3.96
C TRP A 285 26.69 -3.47 2.97
N ASP A 286 27.80 -4.08 3.37
CA ASP A 286 28.95 -4.28 2.48
C ASP A 286 28.55 -5.11 1.25
N ARG A 287 27.61 -6.04 1.41
CA ARG A 287 27.15 -6.91 0.33
C ARG A 287 26.14 -6.23 -0.60
N TYR A 288 25.16 -5.49 -0.06
CA TYR A 288 24.01 -5.02 -0.84
C TYR A 288 23.94 -3.49 -0.98
N GLY A 289 24.59 -2.73 -0.11
CA GLY A 289 24.45 -1.28 0.01
C GLY A 289 24.72 -0.52 -1.28
N ASN A 290 25.77 -0.89 -2.02
CA ASN A 290 26.08 -0.26 -3.31
C ASN A 290 24.97 -0.51 -4.35
N GLY A 291 24.52 -1.76 -4.49
CA GLY A 291 23.43 -2.10 -5.43
C GLY A 291 22.10 -1.46 -5.05
N LEU A 292 21.82 -1.31 -3.76
CA LEU A 292 20.64 -0.62 -3.26
C LEU A 292 20.70 0.88 -3.55
N THR A 293 21.85 1.52 -3.30
CA THR A 293 22.07 2.95 -3.59
C THR A 293 21.86 3.23 -5.08
N GLN A 294 22.51 2.46 -5.96
CA GLN A 294 22.33 2.59 -7.42
C GLN A 294 20.88 2.36 -7.86
N ARG A 295 20.15 1.47 -7.18
CA ARG A 295 18.72 1.27 -7.42
C ARG A 295 17.93 2.51 -7.03
N TYR A 296 18.19 3.09 -5.87
CA TYR A 296 17.48 4.26 -5.37
C TYR A 296 17.77 5.50 -6.22
N ASP A 297 19.02 5.71 -6.66
CA ASP A 297 19.40 6.79 -7.58
C ASP A 297 18.60 6.73 -8.89
N ARG A 298 18.47 5.53 -9.47
CA ARG A 298 17.70 5.31 -10.70
C ARG A 298 16.21 5.52 -10.48
N GLU A 299 15.65 4.93 -9.42
CA GLU A 299 14.23 5.05 -9.08
C GLU A 299 13.83 6.50 -8.81
N GLN A 300 14.68 7.29 -8.13
CA GLN A 300 14.47 8.72 -7.92
C GLN A 300 14.25 9.45 -9.27
N GLN A 301 15.13 9.20 -10.24
CA GLN A 301 15.03 9.85 -11.57
C GLN A 301 13.79 9.38 -12.34
N GLU A 302 13.49 8.10 -12.29
CA GLU A 302 12.32 7.50 -12.93
C GLU A 302 11.01 8.08 -12.36
N PHE A 303 10.88 8.13 -11.03
CA PHE A 303 9.65 8.55 -10.38
C PHE A 303 9.42 10.06 -10.44
N LEU A 304 10.48 10.86 -10.57
CA LEU A 304 10.35 12.27 -10.94
C LEU A 304 9.66 12.45 -12.29
N GLY A 305 9.84 11.51 -13.23
CA GLY A 305 9.13 11.50 -14.51
C GLY A 305 7.61 11.41 -14.35
N PHE A 306 7.12 10.65 -13.37
CA PHE A 306 5.67 10.53 -13.11
C PHE A 306 5.06 11.78 -12.46
N SER A 307 5.89 12.59 -11.81
CA SER A 307 5.45 13.83 -11.14
C SER A 307 5.22 14.99 -12.11
N GLN A 308 5.64 14.85 -13.37
CA GLN A 308 5.42 15.85 -14.40
C GLN A 308 4.09 15.61 -15.13
N PRO A 309 3.37 16.69 -15.54
CA PRO A 309 2.21 16.55 -16.42
C PRO A 309 2.64 15.89 -17.73
N GLN A 310 1.80 15.00 -18.28
CA GLN A 310 2.00 14.48 -19.63
C GLN A 310 2.06 15.65 -20.62
N GLN A 311 3.12 15.72 -21.42
CA GLN A 311 3.18 16.58 -22.60
C GLN A 311 2.38 15.98 -23.75
#